data_AF-A0A6H0SEV3-F1
#
_entry.id   AF-A0A6H0SEV3-F1
#
_cell.length_a   1.000
_cell.length_b   1.000
_cell.length_c   1.000
_cell.angle_alpha   90.00
_cell.angle_beta   90.00
_cell.angle_gamma   90.00
#
_symmetry.space_group_name_H-M   'P 1'
#
loop_
_entity.id
_entity.type
_entity.pdbx_description
1 polymer ?
#
loop_
_entity_poly.entity_id
_entity_poly.type
_entity_poly.pdbx_seq_one_letter_code
_entity_poly.pdbx_strand_id
1 'polypeptide(L)'
;MQTGNRETAGTRAGEGAAKQVALRQVTREEWAAVPRTFPDLWLAICVWLPMVIFLLVQHDQLGMLAAAGDTLWDLISFSMVAFVVAVIVGSGRQAQWLGLALTGAIAYWQSSRDGIQTIVMFALAYYVVLTVLVACSDARFRALLRSWRREATGTLAVEPQQTRSFGITKYLPPIMWNLAWGALAYPALRLLWQYFSTEVHSVADLDAGFRFDMIAALVLLALCFILSTLRWISSRAVGIFALEIPADVQNGPTGLRALGQAVLIEQETMKCSCRDAEKNESKKEFVDHRFIFASDFCPEHGIEAVNQLSRSEFLQIADQPWVYGDHLNGRILNGQQLRMNVVGLTGWGSRPVAVRSPWSYGGGQLASEYYAPLAAREPLNRAKRELKVVDPADNTIVPETLDVAGGPEIDRINLHALGINAEAVRVAGARPFLA
;
A
#
# COMPACT_ATOMS: atom_id res chain seq x y z
N MET A 1 42.58 -40.40 1.23
CA MET A 1 41.70 -41.59 1.21
C MET A 1 40.50 -41.29 2.10
N GLN A 2 39.30 -41.25 1.52
CA GLN A 2 38.01 -41.20 2.24
C GLN A 2 37.89 -42.45 3.15
N THR A 3 37.22 -42.39 4.29
CA THR A 3 35.75 -42.51 4.50
C THR A 3 35.56 -42.34 6.02
N GLY A 4 34.51 -41.79 6.61
CA GLY A 4 33.12 -41.63 6.24
C GLY A 4 32.32 -42.04 7.48
N ASN A 5 31.69 -41.09 8.17
CA ASN A 5 30.57 -41.41 9.08
C ASN A 5 29.45 -40.42 8.80
N ARG A 6 28.46 -40.96 8.10
CA ARG A 6 27.22 -40.36 7.66
C ARG A 6 26.17 -41.01 8.55
N GLU A 7 25.73 -40.32 9.60
CA GLU A 7 24.48 -40.68 10.28
C GLU A 7 23.48 -39.55 10.09
N THR A 8 22.50 -39.91 9.27
CA THR A 8 21.27 -39.22 8.98
C THR A 8 20.36 -39.17 10.21
N ALA A 9 20.13 -37.98 10.74
CA ALA A 9 18.94 -37.68 11.52
C ALA A 9 18.03 -36.79 10.65
N GLY A 10 17.13 -37.45 9.92
CA GLY A 10 16.05 -36.79 9.20
C GLY A 10 15.02 -36.27 10.19
N THR A 11 14.90 -34.94 10.28
CA THR A 11 13.75 -34.26 10.89
C THR A 11 13.39 -33.05 10.04
N ARG A 12 12.28 -33.19 9.29
CA ARG A 12 11.52 -32.16 8.57
C ARG A 12 12.24 -31.37 7.47
N ALA A 13 12.65 -32.08 6.42
CA ALA A 13 12.74 -31.48 5.09
C ALA A 13 11.30 -31.25 4.57
N GLY A 14 10.82 -30.00 4.57
CA GLY A 14 9.49 -29.68 4.04
C GLY A 14 8.90 -28.30 4.32
N GLU A 15 9.51 -27.46 5.15
CA GLU A 15 9.05 -26.08 5.39
C GLU A 15 10.22 -25.09 5.28
N GLY A 16 10.23 -24.28 4.22
CA GLY A 16 10.78 -22.92 4.31
C GLY A 16 12.13 -22.60 3.64
N ALA A 17 12.59 -23.33 2.62
CA ALA A 17 13.77 -22.91 1.87
C ALA A 17 13.53 -21.56 1.15
N ALA A 18 14.47 -20.61 1.31
CA ALA A 18 14.42 -19.32 0.62
C ALA A 18 14.41 -19.52 -0.90
N LYS A 19 13.49 -18.85 -1.59
CA LYS A 19 13.33 -18.96 -3.03
C LYS A 19 14.30 -18.02 -3.73
N GLN A 20 15.17 -18.56 -4.59
CA GLN A 20 16.01 -17.74 -5.45
C GLN A 20 15.17 -17.06 -6.52
N VAL A 21 15.26 -15.73 -6.60
CA VAL A 21 14.66 -14.92 -7.67
C VAL A 21 15.74 -14.16 -8.42
N ALA A 22 15.54 -13.90 -9.70
CA ALA A 22 16.46 -13.10 -10.49
C ALA A 22 16.55 -11.67 -9.94
N LEU A 23 17.74 -11.09 -9.94
CA LEU A 23 18.01 -9.75 -9.44
C LEU A 23 18.63 -8.89 -10.53
N ARG A 24 18.08 -7.68 -10.73
CA ARG A 24 18.63 -6.66 -11.62
C ARG A 24 18.89 -5.38 -10.85
N GLN A 25 20.07 -4.80 -11.04
CA GLN A 25 20.36 -3.45 -10.61
C GLN A 25 19.74 -2.44 -11.58
N VAL A 26 19.15 -1.37 -11.05
CA VAL A 26 18.59 -0.26 -11.82
C VAL A 26 19.36 1.01 -11.52
N THR A 27 19.78 1.75 -12.54
CA THR A 27 20.45 3.05 -12.36
C THR A 27 19.47 4.14 -11.96
N ARG A 28 19.97 5.30 -11.51
CA ARG A 28 19.10 6.45 -11.20
C ARG A 28 18.37 6.95 -12.45
N GLU A 29 19.04 6.95 -13.59
CA GLU A 29 18.50 7.38 -14.88
C GLU A 29 17.41 6.41 -15.37
N GLU A 30 17.67 5.11 -15.33
CA GLU A 30 16.69 4.07 -15.67
C GLU A 30 15.45 4.15 -14.76
N TRP A 31 15.67 4.37 -13.46
CA TRP A 31 14.59 4.51 -12.49
C TRP A 31 13.79 5.80 -12.68
N ALA A 32 14.46 6.91 -13.00
CA ALA A 32 13.84 8.17 -13.34
C ALA A 32 13.09 8.12 -14.69
N ALA A 33 13.44 7.21 -15.59
CA ALA A 33 12.78 7.01 -16.89
C ALA A 33 11.50 6.16 -16.81
N VAL A 34 11.19 5.55 -15.66
CA VAL A 34 9.95 4.79 -15.48
C VAL A 34 8.74 5.67 -15.84
N PRO A 35 7.80 5.17 -16.66
CA PRO A 35 6.64 5.93 -17.10
C PRO A 35 5.86 6.50 -15.91
N ARG A 36 5.18 7.62 -16.12
CA ARG A 36 4.23 8.15 -15.14
C ARG A 36 2.91 7.41 -15.27
N THR A 37 2.25 7.23 -14.15
CA THR A 37 0.91 6.64 -14.10
C THR A 37 -0.15 7.73 -14.10
N PHE A 38 -1.37 7.38 -14.49
CA PHE A 38 -2.49 8.33 -14.46
C PHE A 38 -2.94 8.60 -13.02
N PRO A 39 -3.52 9.77 -12.72
CA PRO A 39 -3.91 10.11 -11.35
C PRO A 39 -5.29 9.59 -10.94
N ASP A 40 -5.42 9.30 -9.65
CA ASP A 40 -6.49 8.54 -9.00
C ASP A 40 -7.73 9.41 -9.00
N LEU A 41 -7.56 10.72 -8.82
CA LEU A 41 -8.64 11.71 -8.93
C LEU A 41 -9.28 11.67 -10.33
N TRP A 42 -8.48 11.68 -11.41
CA TRP A 42 -9.01 11.63 -12.77
C TRP A 42 -9.64 10.29 -13.08
N LEU A 43 -9.00 9.20 -12.64
CA LEU A 43 -9.55 7.85 -12.75
C LEU A 43 -10.88 7.72 -11.99
N ALA A 44 -10.96 8.27 -10.78
CA ALA A 44 -12.16 8.27 -9.97
C ALA A 44 -13.26 9.10 -10.63
N ILE A 45 -13.00 10.36 -11.00
CA ILE A 45 -13.96 11.23 -11.68
C ILE A 45 -14.53 10.53 -12.93
N CYS A 46 -13.67 9.86 -13.69
CA CYS A 46 -14.08 9.07 -14.84
C CYS A 46 -15.05 7.94 -14.51
N VAL A 47 -14.90 7.27 -13.37
CA VAL A 47 -15.87 6.25 -12.94
C VAL A 47 -17.15 6.90 -12.37
N TRP A 48 -17.01 7.99 -11.63
CA TRP A 48 -18.12 8.71 -10.99
C TRP A 48 -19.07 9.33 -12.02
N LEU A 49 -18.56 9.95 -13.08
CA LEU A 49 -19.34 10.80 -13.96
C LEU A 49 -20.36 9.99 -14.79
N PRO A 50 -20.01 8.88 -15.46
CA PRO A 50 -20.99 8.01 -16.12
C PRO A 50 -21.98 7.35 -15.17
N MET A 51 -21.56 7.04 -13.94
CA MET A 51 -22.42 6.36 -12.96
C MET A 51 -23.45 7.32 -12.36
N VAL A 52 -23.04 8.52 -11.97
CA VAL A 52 -23.96 9.60 -11.54
C VAL A 52 -24.93 9.92 -12.68
N ILE A 53 -24.43 10.02 -13.91
CA ILE A 53 -25.27 10.25 -15.08
C ILE A 53 -26.24 9.08 -15.34
N PHE A 54 -25.81 7.83 -15.19
CA PHE A 54 -26.69 6.66 -15.31
C PHE A 54 -27.82 6.70 -14.26
N LEU A 55 -27.49 7.03 -13.01
CA LEU A 55 -28.48 7.22 -11.94
C LEU A 55 -29.45 8.38 -12.25
N LEU A 56 -28.96 9.48 -12.84
CA LEU A 56 -29.78 10.62 -13.22
C LEU A 56 -30.65 10.35 -14.47
N VAL A 57 -30.22 9.50 -15.40
CA VAL A 57 -31.01 9.11 -16.59
C VAL A 57 -32.07 8.06 -16.25
N GLN A 58 -31.79 7.20 -15.27
CA GLN A 58 -32.75 6.25 -14.69
C GLN A 58 -33.83 6.94 -13.82
N HIS A 59 -33.78 8.27 -13.67
CA HIS A 59 -34.74 9.07 -12.90
C HIS A 59 -36.20 8.83 -13.31
N ASP A 60 -36.50 8.61 -14.60
CA ASP A 60 -37.88 8.31 -15.04
C ASP A 60 -38.34 6.89 -14.64
N GLN A 61 -37.43 5.91 -14.54
CA GLN A 61 -37.76 4.58 -14.02
C GLN A 61 -37.89 4.59 -12.49
N LEU A 62 -37.06 5.37 -11.80
CA LEU A 62 -37.18 5.65 -10.36
C LEU A 62 -38.49 6.39 -10.03
N GLY A 63 -38.95 7.28 -10.91
CA GLY A 63 -40.25 7.95 -10.80
C GLY A 63 -41.43 6.99 -11.00
N MET A 64 -41.33 6.03 -11.92
CA MET A 64 -42.33 4.96 -12.07
C MET A 64 -42.36 4.00 -10.87
N LEU A 65 -41.22 3.72 -10.23
CA LEU A 65 -41.13 2.91 -9.01
C LEU A 65 -41.63 3.67 -7.76
N ALA A 66 -41.37 4.98 -7.67
CA ALA A 66 -41.94 5.83 -6.61
C ALA A 66 -43.47 5.94 -6.70
N ALA A 67 -44.04 5.84 -7.91
CA ALA A 67 -45.48 5.74 -8.11
C ALA A 67 -46.07 4.40 -7.63
N ALA A 68 -45.25 3.37 -7.40
CA ALA A 68 -45.65 2.09 -6.82
C ALA A 68 -45.72 2.09 -5.28
N GLY A 69 -45.39 3.21 -4.62
CA GLY A 69 -45.56 3.38 -3.18
C GLY A 69 -44.39 2.93 -2.30
N ASP A 70 -43.34 2.36 -2.88
CA ASP A 70 -42.11 2.01 -2.16
C ASP A 70 -41.25 3.27 -1.97
N THR A 71 -40.72 3.50 -0.77
CA THR A 71 -39.91 4.70 -0.53
C THR A 71 -38.53 4.55 -1.18
N LEU A 72 -38.00 5.66 -1.72
CA LEU A 72 -36.70 5.71 -2.39
C LEU A 72 -35.53 5.25 -1.47
N TRP A 73 -35.73 5.29 -0.15
CA TRP A 73 -34.81 4.82 0.88
C TRP A 73 -34.84 3.30 1.10
N ASP A 74 -35.94 2.63 0.73
CA ASP A 74 -36.05 1.16 0.77
C ASP A 74 -35.33 0.49 -0.42
N LEU A 75 -35.06 1.24 -1.48
CA LEU A 75 -34.35 0.77 -2.69
C LEU A 75 -32.82 0.90 -2.60
N ILE A 76 -32.31 1.82 -1.79
CA ILE A 76 -30.87 2.11 -1.66
C ILE A 76 -30.32 1.34 -0.46
N SER A 77 -30.00 0.06 -0.64
CA SER A 77 -29.40 -0.71 0.43
C SER A 77 -27.92 -0.34 0.65
N PHE A 78 -27.45 -0.47 1.89
CA PHE A 78 -26.03 -0.32 2.23
C PHE A 78 -25.14 -1.21 1.33
N SER A 79 -25.66 -2.36 0.92
CA SER A 79 -25.08 -3.31 -0.04
C SER A 79 -24.85 -2.68 -1.42
N MET A 80 -25.82 -1.91 -1.93
CA MET A 80 -25.74 -1.20 -3.20
C MET A 80 -24.73 -0.05 -3.14
N VAL A 81 -24.73 0.72 -2.04
CA VAL A 81 -23.75 1.81 -1.82
C VAL A 81 -22.34 1.22 -1.65
N ALA A 82 -22.18 0.14 -0.89
CA ALA A 82 -20.91 -0.55 -0.72
C ALA A 82 -20.42 -1.19 -2.02
N PHE A 83 -21.32 -1.74 -2.83
CA PHE A 83 -21.04 -2.28 -4.16
C PHE A 83 -20.55 -1.19 -5.10
N VAL A 84 -21.26 -0.07 -5.16
CA VAL A 84 -20.90 1.11 -5.93
C VAL A 84 -19.54 1.65 -5.49
N VAL A 85 -19.32 1.86 -4.19
CA VAL A 85 -18.04 2.34 -3.65
C VAL A 85 -16.89 1.37 -3.94
N ALA A 86 -17.11 0.07 -3.87
CA ALA A 86 -16.09 -0.93 -4.19
C ALA A 86 -15.79 -1.03 -5.69
N VAL A 87 -16.80 -0.92 -6.55
CA VAL A 87 -16.63 -0.82 -8.00
C VAL A 87 -15.90 0.48 -8.35
N ILE A 88 -16.18 1.59 -7.67
CA ILE A 88 -15.48 2.88 -7.81
C ILE A 88 -14.02 2.78 -7.41
N VAL A 89 -13.72 2.19 -6.25
CA VAL A 89 -12.36 2.05 -5.72
C VAL A 89 -11.55 1.00 -6.51
N GLY A 90 -12.20 -0.01 -7.11
CA GLY A 90 -11.56 -1.05 -7.90
C GLY A 90 -11.37 -0.72 -9.39
N SER A 91 -12.34 -0.06 -10.03
CA SER A 91 -12.40 0.04 -11.50
C SER A 91 -11.42 1.05 -12.11
N GLY A 92 -11.04 2.12 -11.39
CA GLY A 92 -10.16 3.17 -11.93
C GLY A 92 -8.77 2.67 -12.34
N ARG A 93 -8.20 1.70 -11.61
CA ARG A 93 -6.80 1.25 -11.80
C ARG A 93 -6.63 -0.25 -11.94
N GLN A 94 -7.57 -1.04 -11.44
CA GLN A 94 -7.40 -2.49 -11.34
C GLN A 94 -8.21 -3.26 -12.39
N ALA A 95 -9.26 -2.64 -12.94
CA ALA A 95 -10.23 -3.28 -13.81
C ALA A 95 -10.74 -2.35 -14.92
N GLN A 96 -9.83 -1.76 -15.67
CA GLN A 96 -10.12 -0.90 -16.83
C GLN A 96 -11.16 -1.54 -17.78
N TRP A 97 -11.02 -2.83 -18.08
CA TRP A 97 -11.97 -3.58 -18.91
C TRP A 97 -13.37 -3.70 -18.29
N LEU A 98 -13.50 -3.73 -16.96
CA LEU A 98 -14.79 -3.77 -16.27
C LEU A 98 -15.51 -2.43 -16.44
N GLY A 99 -14.73 -1.34 -16.38
CA GLY A 99 -15.18 -0.02 -16.79
C GLY A 99 -15.67 0.03 -18.23
N LEU A 100 -14.89 -0.51 -19.18
CA LEU A 100 -15.27 -0.55 -20.60
C LEU A 100 -16.51 -1.42 -20.83
N ALA A 101 -16.62 -2.55 -20.14
CA ALA A 101 -17.79 -3.43 -20.21
C ALA A 101 -19.04 -2.76 -19.66
N LEU A 102 -18.93 -2.08 -18.51
CA LEU A 102 -20.01 -1.29 -17.92
C LEU A 102 -20.42 -0.14 -18.86
N THR A 103 -19.44 0.54 -19.44
CA THR A 103 -19.65 1.59 -20.44
C THR A 103 -20.40 1.06 -21.66
N GLY A 104 -19.97 -0.08 -22.20
CA GLY A 104 -20.63 -0.74 -23.33
C GLY A 104 -22.05 -1.20 -23.01
N ALA A 105 -22.28 -1.73 -21.80
CA ALA A 105 -23.61 -2.10 -21.34
C ALA A 105 -24.54 -0.88 -21.23
N ILE A 106 -24.07 0.22 -20.62
CA ILE A 106 -24.83 1.47 -20.53
C ILE A 106 -25.17 2.01 -21.93
N ALA A 107 -24.20 2.01 -22.84
CA ALA A 107 -24.41 2.47 -24.22
C ALA A 107 -25.40 1.58 -24.99
N TYR A 108 -25.39 0.26 -24.76
CA TYR A 108 -26.31 -0.68 -25.42
C TYR A 108 -27.76 -0.54 -24.93
N TRP A 109 -27.96 -0.24 -23.64
CA TRP A 109 -29.29 -0.15 -23.02
C TRP A 109 -29.97 1.21 -23.21
N GLN A 110 -29.32 2.20 -23.84
CA GLN A 110 -29.94 3.49 -24.16
C GLN A 110 -30.76 3.42 -25.45
N SER A 111 -32.09 3.56 -25.36
CA SER A 111 -32.99 3.41 -26.51
C SER A 111 -33.56 4.73 -27.09
N SER A 112 -33.33 5.91 -26.49
CA SER A 112 -34.04 7.16 -26.85
C SER A 112 -33.19 8.44 -26.99
N ARG A 113 -33.01 8.99 -28.19
CA ARG A 113 -32.08 10.12 -28.43
C ARG A 113 -32.55 11.48 -27.87
N ASP A 114 -32.21 11.78 -26.62
CA ASP A 114 -32.34 13.11 -25.99
C ASP A 114 -30.99 13.79 -25.71
N GLY A 115 -30.99 15.10 -25.42
CA GLY A 115 -29.78 15.89 -25.14
C GLY A 115 -28.95 15.37 -23.95
N ILE A 116 -29.61 14.82 -22.93
CA ILE A 116 -28.95 14.18 -21.77
C ILE A 116 -28.15 12.94 -22.20
N GLN A 117 -28.65 12.16 -23.18
CA GLN A 117 -27.90 11.01 -23.71
C GLN A 117 -26.64 11.40 -24.45
N THR A 118 -26.63 12.56 -25.11
CA THR A 118 -25.42 13.05 -25.79
C THR A 118 -24.32 13.36 -24.77
N ILE A 119 -24.68 13.93 -23.60
CA ILE A 119 -23.76 14.16 -22.48
C ILE A 119 -23.28 12.82 -21.91
N VAL A 120 -24.16 11.82 -21.78
CA VAL A 120 -23.78 10.46 -21.34
C VAL A 120 -22.76 9.85 -22.30
N MET A 121 -23.04 9.88 -23.60
CA MET A 121 -22.14 9.32 -24.62
C MET A 121 -20.79 10.04 -24.65
N PHE A 122 -20.75 11.36 -24.41
CA PHE A 122 -19.50 12.10 -24.28
C PHE A 122 -18.71 11.68 -23.02
N ALA A 123 -19.39 11.51 -21.89
CA ALA A 123 -18.78 11.01 -20.65
C ALA A 123 -18.22 9.58 -20.82
N LEU A 124 -18.97 8.70 -21.49
CA LEU A 124 -18.56 7.34 -21.81
C LEU A 124 -17.38 7.32 -22.79
N ALA A 125 -17.39 8.17 -23.83
CA ALA A 125 -16.28 8.28 -24.76
C ALA A 125 -14.99 8.77 -24.07
N TYR A 126 -15.11 9.78 -23.21
CA TYR A 126 -14.00 10.26 -22.37
C TYR A 126 -13.48 9.16 -21.45
N TYR A 127 -14.38 8.39 -20.83
CA TYR A 127 -14.05 7.24 -20.01
C TYR A 127 -13.24 6.18 -20.77
N VAL A 128 -13.68 5.84 -21.98
CA VAL A 128 -12.98 4.88 -22.85
C VAL A 128 -11.56 5.36 -23.16
N VAL A 129 -11.40 6.63 -23.55
CA VAL A 129 -10.09 7.21 -23.85
C VAL A 129 -9.16 7.12 -22.64
N LEU A 130 -9.61 7.55 -21.46
CA LEU A 130 -8.78 7.51 -20.26
C LEU A 130 -8.40 6.06 -19.89
N THR A 131 -9.37 5.15 -19.98
CA THR A 131 -9.17 3.73 -19.67
C THR A 131 -8.13 3.09 -20.58
N VAL A 132 -8.17 3.39 -21.88
CA VAL A 132 -7.16 2.95 -22.86
C VAL A 132 -5.80 3.54 -22.53
N LEU A 133 -5.71 4.83 -22.18
CA LEU A 133 -4.45 5.47 -21.82
C LEU A 133 -3.82 4.83 -20.59
N VAL A 134 -4.62 4.50 -19.56
CA VAL A 134 -4.13 3.85 -18.35
C VAL A 134 -3.69 2.42 -18.64
N ALA A 135 -4.43 1.68 -19.48
CA ALA A 135 -4.05 0.35 -19.93
C ALA A 135 -2.71 0.38 -20.69
N CYS A 136 -2.52 1.35 -21.59
CA CYS A 136 -1.25 1.55 -22.30
C CYS A 136 -0.09 1.90 -21.36
N SER A 137 -0.31 2.76 -20.35
CA SER A 137 0.71 3.10 -19.35
C SER A 137 1.13 1.89 -18.53
N ASP A 138 0.17 1.08 -18.08
CA ASP A 138 0.45 -0.13 -17.31
C ASP A 138 1.13 -1.21 -18.17
N ALA A 139 0.67 -1.40 -19.42
CA ALA A 139 1.30 -2.31 -20.37
C ALA A 139 2.77 -1.91 -20.65
N ARG A 140 3.04 -0.61 -20.84
CA ARG A 140 4.41 -0.09 -21.02
C ARG A 140 5.27 -0.35 -19.78
N PHE A 141 4.75 -0.12 -18.57
CA PHE A 141 5.50 -0.40 -17.35
C PHE A 141 5.78 -1.88 -17.16
N ARG A 142 4.78 -2.76 -17.39
CA ARG A 142 4.97 -4.22 -17.34
C ARG A 142 5.92 -4.73 -18.42
N ALA A 143 5.94 -4.11 -19.60
CA ALA A 143 6.91 -4.44 -20.64
C ALA A 143 8.34 -4.10 -20.19
N LEU A 144 8.54 -2.92 -19.59
CA LEU A 144 9.82 -2.52 -18.99
C LEU A 144 10.25 -3.46 -17.86
N LEU A 145 9.33 -3.86 -16.97
CA LEU A 145 9.65 -4.82 -15.92
C LEU A 145 10.04 -6.19 -16.49
N ARG A 146 9.39 -6.63 -17.58
CA ARG A 146 9.75 -7.87 -18.27
C ARG A 146 11.12 -7.78 -18.95
N SER A 147 11.48 -6.66 -19.57
CA SER A 147 12.83 -6.47 -20.12
C SER A 147 13.87 -6.48 -19.00
N TRP A 148 13.59 -5.76 -17.92
CA TRP A 148 14.47 -5.72 -16.74
C TRP A 148 14.71 -7.08 -16.11
N ARG A 149 13.67 -7.90 -16.02
CA ARG A 149 13.79 -9.28 -15.56
C ARG A 149 14.64 -10.16 -16.48
N ARG A 150 14.59 -9.95 -17.80
CA ARG A 150 15.39 -10.72 -18.78
C ARG A 150 16.88 -10.38 -18.72
N GLU A 151 17.17 -9.12 -18.44
CA GLU A 151 18.50 -8.55 -18.28
C GLU A 151 19.02 -8.68 -16.84
N ALA A 152 18.37 -9.49 -15.99
CA ALA A 152 18.82 -9.72 -14.62
C ALA A 152 20.16 -10.49 -14.62
N THR A 153 21.13 -9.97 -13.87
CA THR A 153 22.50 -10.48 -13.83
C THR A 153 22.83 -11.20 -12.53
N GLY A 154 21.99 -11.08 -11.50
CA GLY A 154 22.19 -11.67 -10.18
C GLY A 154 21.02 -12.54 -9.73
N THR A 155 21.14 -13.08 -8.51
CA THR A 155 20.05 -13.78 -7.82
C THR A 155 19.97 -13.32 -6.37
N LEU A 156 18.76 -13.32 -5.83
CA LEU A 156 18.47 -12.97 -4.45
C LEU A 156 17.62 -14.07 -3.81
N ALA A 157 18.01 -14.49 -2.61
CA ALA A 157 17.21 -15.41 -1.80
C ALA A 157 16.06 -14.62 -1.15
N VAL A 158 14.82 -15.01 -1.42
CA VAL A 158 13.61 -14.39 -0.86
C VAL A 158 12.96 -15.37 0.11
N GLU A 159 12.72 -14.91 1.33
CA GLU A 159 12.11 -15.74 2.34
C GLU A 159 10.65 -16.07 2.01
N PRO A 160 10.16 -17.27 2.39
CA PRO A 160 8.79 -17.68 2.14
C PRO A 160 7.76 -16.68 2.68
N GLN A 161 8.02 -16.07 3.84
CA GLN A 161 7.12 -15.09 4.46
C GLN A 161 6.91 -13.86 3.57
N GLN A 162 7.98 -13.37 2.93
CA GLN A 162 7.91 -12.26 1.98
C GLN A 162 7.19 -12.66 0.69
N THR A 163 7.31 -13.93 0.25
CA THR A 163 6.56 -14.40 -0.93
C THR A 163 5.05 -14.50 -0.69
N ARG A 164 4.60 -14.70 0.56
CA ARG A 164 3.16 -14.70 0.92
C ARG A 164 2.51 -13.33 0.72
N SER A 165 3.28 -12.25 0.75
CA SER A 165 2.82 -10.89 0.45
C SER A 165 2.34 -10.73 -1.00
N PHE A 166 2.64 -11.68 -1.89
CA PHE A 166 2.17 -11.73 -3.27
C PHE A 166 1.05 -12.76 -3.50
N GLY A 167 0.33 -13.14 -2.45
CA GLY A 167 -0.86 -13.99 -2.55
C GLY A 167 -2.05 -13.28 -3.23
N ILE A 168 -3.00 -14.06 -3.76
CA ILE A 168 -4.14 -13.55 -4.53
C ILE A 168 -4.85 -12.41 -3.79
N THR A 169 -5.18 -12.59 -2.52
CA THR A 169 -5.96 -11.63 -1.71
C THR A 169 -5.20 -10.35 -1.37
N LYS A 170 -3.87 -10.32 -1.49
CA LYS A 170 -3.03 -9.16 -1.11
C LYS A 170 -2.99 -8.05 -2.17
N TYR A 171 -3.55 -8.32 -3.36
CA TYR A 171 -3.57 -7.38 -4.47
C TYR A 171 -4.65 -6.30 -4.39
N LEU A 172 -5.68 -6.50 -3.54
CA LEU A 172 -6.69 -5.49 -3.22
C LEU A 172 -6.41 -4.81 -1.86
N PRO A 173 -6.82 -3.56 -1.68
CA PRO A 173 -6.83 -2.91 -0.36
C PRO A 173 -7.65 -3.70 0.66
N PRO A 174 -7.20 -3.80 1.93
CA PRO A 174 -7.98 -4.44 3.00
C PRO A 174 -9.38 -3.84 3.15
N ILE A 175 -9.54 -2.54 2.91
CA ILE A 175 -10.82 -1.84 2.94
C ILE A 175 -11.82 -2.47 1.96
N MET A 176 -11.39 -2.89 0.76
CA MET A 176 -12.30 -3.54 -0.20
C MET A 176 -12.77 -4.90 0.31
N TRP A 177 -11.87 -5.68 0.91
CA TRP A 177 -12.24 -6.95 1.53
C TRP A 177 -13.15 -6.74 2.72
N ASN A 178 -12.86 -5.76 3.58
CA ASN A 178 -13.68 -5.44 4.75
C ASN A 178 -15.06 -4.93 4.35
N LEU A 179 -15.18 -4.14 3.28
CA LEU A 179 -16.46 -3.71 2.73
C LEU A 179 -17.24 -4.90 2.15
N ALA A 180 -16.59 -5.79 1.39
CA ALA A 180 -17.23 -6.98 0.84
C ALA A 180 -17.71 -7.95 1.95
N TRP A 181 -16.85 -8.22 2.94
CA TRP A 181 -17.20 -9.06 4.08
C TRP A 181 -18.25 -8.40 4.99
N GLY A 182 -18.16 -7.08 5.20
CA GLY A 182 -19.16 -6.33 5.97
C GLY A 182 -20.53 -6.33 5.31
N ALA A 183 -20.58 -6.15 3.98
CA ALA A 183 -21.80 -6.25 3.19
C ALA A 183 -22.43 -7.64 3.25
N LEU A 184 -21.64 -8.70 3.44
CA LEU A 184 -22.13 -10.07 3.62
C LEU A 184 -22.51 -10.38 5.07
N ALA A 185 -21.77 -9.85 6.05
CA ALA A 185 -21.97 -10.14 7.47
C ALA A 185 -23.35 -9.71 7.96
N TYR A 186 -23.83 -8.54 7.53
CA TYR A 186 -25.15 -8.03 7.90
C TYR A 186 -26.30 -8.97 7.47
N PRO A 187 -26.47 -9.33 6.17
CA PRO A 187 -27.51 -10.27 5.76
C PRO A 187 -27.27 -11.67 6.35
N ALA A 188 -26.03 -12.14 6.48
CA ALA A 188 -25.75 -13.45 7.09
C ALA A 188 -26.19 -13.53 8.57
N LEU A 189 -25.91 -12.49 9.36
CA LEU A 189 -26.34 -12.41 10.76
C LEU A 189 -27.86 -12.33 10.89
N ARG A 190 -28.52 -11.57 10.01
CA ARG A 190 -29.99 -11.49 9.95
C ARG A 190 -30.61 -12.83 9.56
N LEU A 191 -30.03 -13.55 8.61
CA LEU A 191 -30.46 -14.91 8.24
C LEU A 191 -30.33 -15.88 9.42
N LEU A 192 -29.18 -15.84 10.11
CA LEU A 192 -28.93 -16.67 11.28
C LEU A 192 -29.96 -16.38 12.38
N TRP A 193 -30.23 -15.09 12.64
CA TRP A 193 -31.26 -14.66 13.59
C TRP A 193 -32.65 -15.18 13.20
N GLN A 194 -33.07 -15.01 11.95
CA GLN A 194 -34.36 -15.48 11.44
C GLN A 194 -34.51 -17.00 11.49
N TYR A 195 -33.41 -17.73 11.23
CA TYR A 195 -33.37 -19.18 11.34
C TYR A 195 -33.55 -19.65 12.80
N PHE A 196 -32.92 -18.98 13.77
CA PHE A 196 -33.06 -19.32 15.19
C PHE A 196 -34.35 -18.76 15.85
N SER A 197 -34.96 -17.72 15.30
CA SER A 197 -36.20 -17.10 15.81
C SER A 197 -37.49 -17.74 15.30
N THR A 198 -37.42 -18.92 14.67
CA THR A 198 -38.55 -19.77 14.22
C THR A 198 -39.44 -19.22 13.08
N GLU A 199 -39.19 -18.02 12.56
CA GLU A 199 -40.10 -17.40 11.57
C GLU A 199 -39.89 -17.83 10.11
N VAL A 200 -38.77 -18.48 9.74
CA VAL A 200 -38.45 -18.77 8.32
C VAL A 200 -37.99 -20.22 8.15
N HIS A 201 -38.72 -21.00 7.34
CA HIS A 201 -38.45 -22.43 7.11
C HIS A 201 -37.81 -22.73 5.73
N SER A 202 -37.81 -21.76 4.80
CA SER A 202 -37.11 -21.86 3.52
C SER A 202 -36.52 -20.52 3.05
N VAL A 203 -35.48 -20.57 2.18
CA VAL A 203 -34.86 -19.37 1.57
C VAL A 203 -35.85 -18.61 0.66
N ALA A 204 -36.89 -19.28 0.16
CA ALA A 204 -37.92 -18.68 -0.66
C ALA A 204 -38.88 -17.80 0.15
N ASP A 205 -38.99 -18.03 1.46
CA ASP A 205 -39.87 -17.29 2.38
C ASP A 205 -39.22 -15.98 2.87
N LEU A 206 -37.96 -15.73 2.49
CA LEU A 206 -37.26 -14.49 2.83
C LEU A 206 -37.80 -13.31 2.00
N ASP A 207 -37.91 -12.17 2.66
CA ASP A 207 -38.25 -10.89 2.05
C ASP A 207 -37.41 -10.61 0.78
N ALA A 208 -38.03 -10.03 -0.24
CA ALA A 208 -37.40 -9.76 -1.52
C ALA A 208 -36.19 -8.82 -1.37
N GLY A 209 -36.28 -7.85 -0.45
CA GLY A 209 -35.16 -6.96 -0.11
C GLY A 209 -33.96 -7.70 0.49
N PHE A 210 -34.23 -8.70 1.35
CA PHE A 210 -33.17 -9.54 1.92
C PHE A 210 -32.44 -10.37 0.86
N ARG A 211 -33.19 -10.99 -0.06
CA ARG A 211 -32.61 -11.77 -1.17
C ARG A 211 -31.75 -10.88 -2.08
N PHE A 212 -32.20 -9.67 -2.36
CA PHE A 212 -31.44 -8.70 -3.13
C PHE A 212 -30.13 -8.31 -2.45
N ASP A 213 -30.15 -8.04 -1.14
CA ASP A 213 -28.95 -7.70 -0.35
C ASP A 213 -27.92 -8.83 -0.32
N MET A 214 -28.37 -10.07 -0.13
CA MET A 214 -27.50 -11.23 -0.15
C MET A 214 -26.87 -11.44 -1.54
N ILE A 215 -27.65 -11.28 -2.61
CA ILE A 215 -27.14 -11.36 -3.99
C ILE A 215 -26.12 -10.24 -4.24
N ALA A 216 -26.42 -9.00 -3.87
CA ALA A 216 -25.51 -7.86 -4.03
C ALA A 216 -24.18 -8.08 -3.29
N ALA A 217 -24.23 -8.58 -2.05
CA ALA A 217 -23.04 -8.90 -1.27
C ALA A 217 -22.21 -10.05 -1.88
N LEU A 218 -22.87 -11.10 -2.40
CA LEU A 218 -22.21 -12.20 -3.10
C LEU A 218 -21.56 -11.75 -4.40
N VAL A 219 -22.24 -10.92 -5.19
CA VAL A 219 -21.69 -10.34 -6.43
C VAL A 219 -20.49 -9.46 -6.10
N LEU A 220 -20.58 -8.63 -5.05
CA LEU A 220 -19.46 -7.81 -4.58
C LEU A 220 -18.23 -8.66 -4.22
N LEU A 221 -18.43 -9.71 -3.43
CA LEU A 221 -17.36 -10.63 -3.05
C LEU A 221 -16.76 -11.34 -4.28
N ALA A 222 -17.61 -11.82 -5.19
CA ALA A 222 -17.19 -12.45 -6.43
C ALA A 222 -16.36 -11.49 -7.30
N LEU A 223 -16.77 -10.22 -7.43
CA LEU A 223 -16.00 -9.19 -8.11
C LEU A 223 -14.64 -8.99 -7.43
N CYS A 224 -14.58 -8.84 -6.11
CA CYS A 224 -13.31 -8.74 -5.39
C CYS A 224 -12.39 -9.93 -5.71
N PHE A 225 -12.89 -11.18 -5.67
CA PHE A 225 -12.10 -12.36 -6.03
C PHE A 225 -11.64 -12.36 -7.48
N ILE A 226 -12.51 -12.03 -8.44
CA ILE A 226 -12.16 -11.94 -9.87
C ILE A 226 -11.05 -10.90 -10.07
N LEU A 227 -11.21 -9.70 -9.50
CA LEU A 227 -10.23 -8.62 -9.62
C LEU A 227 -8.88 -9.02 -9.02
N SER A 228 -8.90 -9.60 -7.83
CA SER A 228 -7.69 -10.08 -7.14
C SER A 228 -6.98 -11.18 -7.95
N THR A 229 -7.74 -12.11 -8.53
CA THR A 229 -7.23 -13.23 -9.33
C THR A 229 -6.64 -12.76 -10.65
N LEU A 230 -7.33 -11.89 -11.38
CA LEU A 230 -6.81 -11.32 -12.63
C LEU A 230 -5.51 -10.55 -12.40
N ARG A 231 -5.43 -9.80 -11.30
CA ARG A 231 -4.24 -9.04 -10.91
C ARG A 231 -3.09 -9.97 -10.51
N TRP A 232 -3.41 -11.08 -9.84
CA TRP A 232 -2.44 -12.13 -9.53
C TRP A 232 -1.93 -12.86 -10.78
N ILE A 233 -2.79 -13.20 -11.73
CA ILE A 233 -2.39 -13.78 -13.03
C ILE A 233 -1.48 -12.80 -13.78
N SER A 234 -1.90 -11.54 -13.84
CA SER A 234 -1.13 -10.47 -14.44
C SER A 234 0.25 -10.30 -13.81
N SER A 235 0.36 -10.39 -12.48
CA SER A 235 1.65 -10.27 -11.79
C SER A 235 2.58 -11.43 -12.14
N ARG A 236 2.02 -12.63 -12.31
CA ARG A 236 2.76 -13.82 -12.79
C ARG A 236 3.27 -13.68 -14.23
N ALA A 237 2.55 -12.95 -15.08
CA ALA A 237 3.00 -12.67 -16.45
C ALA A 237 4.28 -11.82 -16.51
N VAL A 238 4.46 -10.88 -15.57
CA VAL A 238 5.75 -10.19 -15.37
C VAL A 238 6.75 -11.14 -14.70
N GLY A 239 6.25 -11.87 -13.70
CA GLY A 239 6.99 -12.79 -12.84
C GLY A 239 7.69 -12.06 -11.69
N ILE A 240 7.83 -12.76 -10.57
CA ILE A 240 8.43 -12.21 -9.36
C ILE A 240 9.95 -12.23 -9.53
N PHE A 241 10.55 -11.05 -9.43
CA PHE A 241 12.00 -10.83 -9.46
C PHE A 241 12.36 -9.68 -8.52
N ALA A 242 13.64 -9.56 -8.19
CA ALA A 242 14.20 -8.53 -7.34
C ALA A 242 14.80 -7.40 -8.17
N LEU A 243 14.67 -6.18 -7.67
CA LEU A 243 15.27 -4.98 -8.23
C LEU A 243 16.10 -4.29 -7.15
N GLU A 244 17.36 -4.01 -7.44
CA GLU A 244 18.17 -3.12 -6.61
C GLU A 244 18.00 -1.68 -7.14
N ILE A 245 17.15 -0.92 -6.49
CA ILE A 245 16.78 0.46 -6.90
C ILE A 245 17.46 1.50 -6.00
N PRO A 246 17.71 2.73 -6.49
CA PRO A 246 18.11 3.83 -5.62
C PRO A 246 16.99 4.15 -4.62
N ALA A 247 17.33 4.32 -3.34
CA ALA A 247 16.40 4.73 -2.29
C ALA A 247 16.24 6.26 -2.29
N ASP A 248 15.59 6.76 -3.33
CA ASP A 248 15.42 8.18 -3.60
C ASP A 248 13.94 8.55 -3.53
N VAL A 249 13.61 9.50 -2.65
CA VAL A 249 12.24 9.97 -2.41
C VAL A 249 11.72 10.80 -3.59
N GLN A 250 12.61 11.50 -4.29
CA GLN A 250 12.26 12.44 -5.37
C GLN A 250 12.10 11.73 -6.72
N ASN A 251 12.67 10.53 -6.88
CA ASN A 251 12.78 9.85 -8.16
C ASN A 251 12.05 8.49 -8.23
N GLY A 252 11.43 8.23 -9.38
CA GLY A 252 10.84 6.93 -9.72
C GLY A 252 9.56 6.54 -8.96
N PRO A 253 8.85 5.48 -9.40
CA PRO A 253 7.45 5.19 -9.09
C PRO A 253 7.13 4.78 -7.65
N THR A 254 8.14 4.52 -6.84
CA THR A 254 7.97 3.92 -5.51
C THR A 254 8.19 4.98 -4.45
N GLY A 255 7.11 5.38 -3.77
CA GLY A 255 7.25 6.14 -2.53
C GLY A 255 7.88 5.28 -1.44
N LEU A 256 8.56 5.91 -0.49
CA LEU A 256 9.18 5.24 0.64
C LEU A 256 8.37 5.49 1.90
N ARG A 257 8.34 4.50 2.78
CA ARG A 257 7.92 4.67 4.16
C ARG A 257 9.09 4.35 5.09
N ALA A 258 9.15 5.03 6.22
CA ALA A 258 10.07 4.74 7.30
C ALA A 258 9.29 4.46 8.58
N LEU A 259 9.79 3.53 9.40
CA LEU A 259 9.31 3.36 10.76
C LEU A 259 9.96 4.45 11.64
N GLY A 260 9.16 5.44 12.03
CA GLY A 260 9.65 6.64 12.71
C GLY A 260 10.13 6.36 14.12
N GLN A 261 9.36 5.65 14.94
CA GLN A 261 9.68 5.34 16.34
C GLN A 261 9.89 3.84 16.54
N ALA A 262 10.73 3.24 15.70
CA ALA A 262 11.04 1.82 15.76
C ALA A 262 12.51 1.61 16.14
N VAL A 263 12.80 0.68 17.04
CA VAL A 263 14.17 0.21 17.29
C VAL A 263 14.23 -1.27 16.89
N LEU A 264 15.32 -1.66 16.23
CA LEU A 264 15.61 -3.06 15.97
C LEU A 264 15.90 -3.79 17.27
N ILE A 265 15.30 -4.96 17.48
CA ILE A 265 15.50 -5.77 18.69
C ILE A 265 16.98 -6.11 18.91
N GLU A 266 17.75 -6.30 17.83
CA GLU A 266 19.19 -6.55 17.90
C GLU A 266 19.99 -5.39 18.52
N GLN A 267 19.41 -4.19 18.58
CA GLN A 267 20.00 -2.99 19.19
C GLN A 267 19.59 -2.83 20.67
N GLU A 268 18.81 -3.75 21.24
CA GLU A 268 18.44 -3.71 22.66
C GLU A 268 19.65 -3.99 23.56
N THR A 269 19.86 -3.10 24.53
CA THR A 269 20.80 -3.31 25.64
C THR A 269 20.04 -3.63 26.92
N MET A 270 20.75 -4.09 27.96
CA MET A 270 20.16 -4.38 29.28
C MET A 270 19.48 -3.16 29.95
N LYS A 271 19.78 -1.94 29.49
CA LYS A 271 19.19 -0.68 30.01
C LYS A 271 17.98 -0.21 29.20
N CYS A 272 17.69 -0.86 28.08
CA CYS A 272 16.59 -0.49 27.21
C CYS A 272 15.24 -0.82 27.88
N SER A 273 14.39 0.20 28.06
CA SER A 273 13.03 0.04 28.58
C SER A 273 11.96 0.10 27.49
N CYS A 274 12.33 -0.07 26.22
CA CYS A 274 11.41 0.03 25.08
C CYS A 274 10.37 -1.10 25.02
N ARG A 275 10.52 -2.17 25.81
CA ARG A 275 9.51 -3.26 25.93
C ARG A 275 8.53 -3.06 27.08
N ASP A 276 8.74 -2.05 27.93
CA ASP A 276 7.87 -1.81 29.09
C ASP A 276 6.51 -1.29 28.62
N ALA A 277 5.51 -2.19 28.60
CA ALA A 277 4.17 -1.89 28.13
C ALA A 277 3.49 -0.74 28.90
N GLU A 278 3.81 -0.58 30.19
CA GLU A 278 3.31 0.50 31.05
C GLU A 278 3.79 1.89 30.60
N LYS A 279 5.01 2.00 30.04
CA LYS A 279 5.60 3.26 29.58
C LYS A 279 5.25 3.58 28.13
N ASN A 280 4.76 2.61 27.38
CA ASN A 280 4.46 2.72 25.95
C ASN A 280 2.96 2.84 25.67
N GLU A 281 2.13 3.15 26.67
CA GLU A 281 0.68 3.37 26.52
C GLU A 281 -0.05 2.29 25.70
N SER A 282 0.39 1.02 25.75
CA SER A 282 -0.16 -0.07 24.94
C SER A 282 -0.16 0.17 23.41
N LYS A 283 0.84 0.88 22.88
CA LYS A 283 1.05 0.99 21.42
C LYS A 283 1.06 -0.40 20.79
N LYS A 284 0.39 -0.53 19.63
CA LYS A 284 0.35 -1.80 18.88
C LYS A 284 1.75 -2.27 18.53
N GLU A 285 1.94 -3.57 18.40
CA GLU A 285 3.18 -4.14 17.88
C GLU A 285 3.37 -3.78 16.40
N PHE A 286 4.61 -3.60 15.98
CA PHE A 286 4.94 -3.48 14.56
C PHE A 286 4.59 -4.78 13.82
N VAL A 287 4.14 -4.65 12.58
CA VAL A 287 3.89 -5.79 11.69
C VAL A 287 5.16 -6.61 11.43
N ASP A 288 6.32 -5.97 11.44
CA ASP A 288 7.61 -6.64 11.41
C ASP A 288 8.12 -6.80 12.84
N HIS A 289 8.07 -8.03 13.35
CA HIS A 289 8.42 -8.40 14.72
C HIS A 289 9.88 -8.11 15.09
N ARG A 290 10.74 -7.75 14.13
CA ARG A 290 12.13 -7.35 14.41
C ARG A 290 12.23 -5.94 14.99
N PHE A 291 11.13 -5.18 14.94
CA PHE A 291 11.06 -3.82 15.47
C PHE A 291 10.18 -3.74 16.71
N ILE A 292 10.63 -2.90 17.66
CA ILE A 292 9.87 -2.52 18.85
C ILE A 292 9.74 -1.00 18.92
N PHE A 293 8.77 -0.52 19.69
CA PHE A 293 8.52 0.91 19.83
C PHE A 293 9.66 1.61 20.58
N ALA A 294 10.19 2.70 20.02
CA ALA A 294 11.17 3.55 20.66
C ALA A 294 10.49 4.45 21.71
N SER A 295 10.49 4.04 22.98
CA SER A 295 9.91 4.85 24.06
C SER A 295 10.68 6.17 24.22
N ASP A 296 9.98 7.30 24.27
CA ASP A 296 10.57 8.61 24.53
C ASP A 296 11.22 8.72 25.92
N PHE A 297 10.82 7.86 26.86
CA PHE A 297 11.36 7.76 28.21
C PHE A 297 12.44 6.68 28.34
N CYS A 298 12.83 6.03 27.24
CA CYS A 298 13.87 5.00 27.29
C CYS A 298 15.23 5.62 27.64
N PRO A 299 15.98 5.07 28.60
CA PRO A 299 17.32 5.54 28.95
C PRO A 299 18.34 5.48 27.81
N GLU A 300 18.04 4.76 26.72
CA GLU A 300 18.95 4.56 25.57
C GLU A 300 18.40 5.18 24.28
N HIS A 301 17.10 5.04 24.03
CA HIS A 301 16.45 5.45 22.76
C HIS A 301 15.49 6.64 22.92
N GLY A 302 15.33 7.13 24.14
CA GLY A 302 14.43 8.22 24.48
C GLY A 302 15.00 9.59 24.16
N ILE A 303 14.15 10.61 24.33
CA ILE A 303 14.46 12.00 24.02
C ILE A 303 15.69 12.47 24.80
N GLU A 304 15.69 12.25 26.12
CA GLU A 304 16.76 12.71 27.00
C GLU A 304 18.09 11.99 26.66
N ALA A 305 18.03 10.69 26.39
CA ALA A 305 19.21 9.89 26.03
C ALA A 305 19.88 10.42 24.75
N VAL A 306 19.10 10.65 23.69
CA VAL A 306 19.58 11.18 22.41
C VAL A 306 20.14 12.61 22.57
N ASN A 307 19.49 13.43 23.38
CA ASN A 307 19.89 14.82 23.60
C ASN A 307 21.14 14.97 24.47
N GLN A 308 21.45 13.98 25.33
CA GLN A 308 22.65 13.97 26.17
C GLN A 308 23.91 13.46 25.45
N LEU A 309 23.78 12.82 24.27
CA LEU A 309 24.92 12.31 23.52
C LEU A 309 25.92 13.41 23.17
N SER A 310 27.21 13.08 23.19
CA SER A 310 28.21 13.93 22.55
C SER A 310 27.97 14.02 21.04
N ARG A 311 28.51 15.06 20.39
CA ARG A 311 28.39 15.21 18.92
C ARG A 311 28.91 13.98 18.16
N SER A 312 30.00 13.38 18.63
CA SER A 312 30.59 12.19 18.03
C SER A 312 29.70 10.95 18.19
N GLU A 313 29.05 10.78 19.33
CA GLU A 313 28.14 9.65 19.57
C GLU A 313 26.85 9.84 18.76
N PHE A 314 26.31 11.06 18.71
CA PHE A 314 25.14 11.37 17.90
C PHE A 314 25.35 11.05 16.42
N LEU A 315 26.52 11.43 15.85
CA LEU A 315 26.84 11.16 14.45
C LEU A 315 26.88 9.65 14.11
N GLN A 316 27.07 8.76 15.09
CA GLN A 316 27.06 7.31 14.86
C GLN A 316 25.65 6.75 14.64
N ILE A 317 24.62 7.46 15.10
CA ILE A 317 23.21 7.02 15.02
C ILE A 317 22.35 7.96 14.19
N ALA A 318 22.88 9.11 13.76
CA ALA A 318 22.12 10.17 13.08
C ALA A 318 21.55 9.78 11.71
N ASP A 319 21.91 8.63 11.13
CA ASP A 319 21.30 8.09 9.92
C ASP A 319 20.07 7.19 10.21
N GLN A 320 19.81 6.87 11.48
CA GLN A 320 18.72 6.01 11.90
C GLN A 320 17.40 6.79 12.04
N PRO A 321 16.30 6.34 11.40
CA PRO A 321 14.97 6.95 11.50
C PRO A 321 14.48 7.24 12.92
N TRP A 322 14.74 6.33 13.86
CA TRP A 322 14.26 6.41 15.24
C TRP A 322 14.81 7.58 16.05
N VAL A 323 15.97 8.10 15.67
CA VAL A 323 16.55 9.27 16.31
C VAL A 323 15.58 10.44 16.20
N TYR A 324 15.02 10.67 15.02
CA TYR A 324 14.14 11.80 14.71
C TYR A 324 12.67 11.51 15.03
N GLY A 325 12.28 10.22 15.07
CA GLY A 325 10.89 9.85 15.37
C GLY A 325 9.93 10.42 14.33
N ASP A 326 8.98 11.18 14.83
CA ASP A 326 7.93 11.82 14.04
C ASP A 326 8.44 13.03 13.26
N HIS A 327 9.63 13.57 13.61
CA HIS A 327 10.26 14.68 12.90
C HIS A 327 11.09 14.25 11.68
N LEU A 328 11.17 12.94 11.41
CA LEU A 328 11.90 12.42 10.26
C LEU A 328 11.29 12.92 8.95
N ASN A 329 12.14 13.41 8.06
CA ASN A 329 11.75 13.80 6.70
C ASN A 329 12.70 13.20 5.66
N GLY A 330 12.38 13.38 4.37
CA GLY A 330 13.13 12.77 3.28
C GLY A 330 14.58 13.26 3.10
N ARG A 331 15.09 14.19 3.92
CA ARG A 331 16.44 14.76 3.76
C ARG A 331 17.56 13.74 3.96
N ILE A 332 17.41 12.78 4.87
CA ILE A 332 18.39 11.69 5.10
C ILE A 332 18.64 10.91 3.79
N LEU A 333 17.59 10.69 3.01
CA LEU A 333 17.63 9.89 1.79
C LEU A 333 18.23 10.64 0.59
N ASN A 334 18.20 11.99 0.59
CA ASN A 334 18.68 12.80 -0.54
C ASN A 334 20.21 12.90 -0.58
N GLY A 335 20.87 12.82 0.57
CA GLY A 335 22.32 12.98 0.68
C GLY A 335 23.12 11.69 0.45
N GLN A 336 22.54 10.55 0.81
CA GLN A 336 23.24 9.26 0.75
C GLN A 336 23.01 8.54 -0.58
N GLN A 337 24.02 7.82 -1.08
CA GLN A 337 23.87 6.92 -2.24
C GLN A 337 23.21 5.59 -1.82
N LEU A 338 22.06 5.69 -1.15
CA LEU A 338 21.36 4.52 -0.63
C LEU A 338 20.69 3.72 -1.74
N ARG A 339 20.70 2.41 -1.56
CA ARG A 339 20.09 1.42 -2.45
C ARG A 339 19.21 0.48 -1.65
N MET A 340 18.11 0.05 -2.27
CA MET A 340 17.14 -0.85 -1.67
C MET A 340 16.87 -2.01 -2.63
N ASN A 341 16.87 -3.22 -2.10
CA ASN A 341 16.42 -4.40 -2.83
C ASN A 341 14.92 -4.56 -2.61
N VAL A 342 14.15 -4.48 -3.69
CA VAL A 342 12.69 -4.64 -3.65
C VAL A 342 12.26 -5.83 -4.49
N VAL A 343 11.29 -6.59 -3.99
CA VAL A 343 10.72 -7.77 -4.67
C VAL A 343 9.25 -7.55 -4.92
N GLY A 344 8.76 -8.03 -6.08
CA GLY A 344 7.33 -8.05 -6.38
C GLY A 344 6.78 -6.76 -6.98
N LEU A 345 7.63 -5.95 -7.60
CA LEU A 345 7.21 -4.88 -8.48
C LEU A 345 6.71 -5.49 -9.81
N THR A 346 5.40 -5.50 -10.03
CA THR A 346 4.78 -6.19 -11.18
C THR A 346 3.88 -5.30 -12.05
N GLY A 347 3.90 -3.99 -11.83
CA GLY A 347 3.06 -3.02 -12.52
C GLY A 347 2.44 -2.00 -11.56
N TRP A 348 1.51 -1.20 -12.08
CA TRP A 348 0.89 -0.13 -11.31
C TRP A 348 0.03 -0.65 -10.15
N GLY A 349 0.16 -0.01 -8.98
CA GLY A 349 -0.50 -0.40 -7.73
C GLY A 349 0.08 -1.65 -7.07
N SER A 350 1.18 -2.22 -7.58
CA SER A 350 1.86 -3.33 -6.90
C SER A 350 2.36 -2.88 -5.53
N ARG A 351 2.50 -3.83 -4.62
CA ARG A 351 3.01 -3.63 -3.25
C ARG A 351 4.33 -4.38 -3.15
N PRO A 352 5.42 -3.84 -3.70
CA PRO A 352 6.72 -4.46 -3.55
C PRO A 352 7.10 -4.49 -2.06
N VAL A 353 8.01 -5.39 -1.71
CA VAL A 353 8.51 -5.58 -0.34
C VAL A 353 10.02 -5.39 -0.37
N ALA A 354 10.58 -4.70 0.63
CA ALA A 354 12.03 -4.61 0.81
C ALA A 354 12.57 -5.97 1.26
N VAL A 355 13.68 -6.40 0.68
CA VAL A 355 14.37 -7.64 1.03
C VAL A 355 15.82 -7.31 1.36
N ARG A 356 16.36 -7.91 2.41
CA ARG A 356 17.76 -7.69 2.78
C ARG A 356 18.65 -8.59 1.93
N SER A 357 19.61 -7.98 1.25
CA SER A 357 20.72 -8.70 0.64
C SER A 357 21.98 -8.38 1.44
N PRO A 358 22.77 -9.37 1.86
CA PRO A 358 24.04 -9.12 2.54
C PRO A 358 25.09 -8.48 1.62
N TRP A 359 24.86 -8.47 0.31
CA TRP A 359 25.72 -7.84 -0.68
C TRP A 359 24.96 -6.82 -1.54
N SER A 360 25.61 -5.71 -1.85
CA SER A 360 25.16 -4.69 -2.81
C SER A 360 25.80 -4.94 -4.17
N TYR A 361 25.01 -4.97 -5.24
CA TYR A 361 25.56 -5.04 -6.60
C TYR A 361 25.98 -3.67 -7.13
N GLY A 362 25.30 -2.60 -6.71
CA GLY A 362 25.40 -1.28 -7.33
C GLY A 362 26.33 -0.24 -6.70
N GLY A 363 27.32 -0.67 -5.92
CA GLY A 363 28.37 0.20 -5.36
C GLY A 363 27.90 1.27 -4.36
N GLY A 364 26.59 1.39 -4.12
CA GLY A 364 26.01 2.27 -3.11
C GLY A 364 25.81 1.56 -1.77
N GLN A 365 25.47 2.34 -0.74
CA GLN A 365 25.19 1.81 0.59
C GLN A 365 23.78 1.21 0.65
N LEU A 366 23.59 0.12 1.39
CA LEU A 366 22.27 -0.44 1.60
C LEU A 366 21.46 0.49 2.51
N ALA A 367 20.23 0.85 2.11
CA ALA A 367 19.32 1.58 2.96
C ALA A 367 19.04 0.81 4.26
N SER A 368 18.91 1.54 5.37
CA SER A 368 18.60 0.93 6.67
C SER A 368 17.28 0.15 6.64
N GLU A 369 17.13 -0.84 7.52
CA GLU A 369 15.98 -1.74 7.55
C GLU A 369 14.65 -1.04 7.84
N TYR A 370 14.73 0.13 8.46
CA TYR A 370 13.58 0.98 8.76
C TYR A 370 12.87 1.49 7.50
N TYR A 371 13.53 1.47 6.34
CA TYR A 371 12.96 1.94 5.07
C TYR A 371 12.32 0.79 4.30
N ALA A 372 11.07 0.98 3.88
CA ALA A 372 10.35 0.05 3.04
C ALA A 372 9.67 0.78 1.87
N PRO A 373 9.46 0.11 0.73
CA PRO A 373 8.64 0.67 -0.32
C PRO A 373 7.19 0.74 0.16
N LEU A 374 6.52 1.86 -0.09
CA LEU A 374 5.12 2.06 0.30
C LEU A 374 4.19 1.29 -0.64
N ALA A 375 4.34 1.55 -1.94
CA ALA A 375 3.69 0.87 -3.06
C ALA A 375 4.13 1.58 -4.36
N ALA A 376 3.92 0.94 -5.51
CA ALA A 376 4.01 1.60 -6.82
C ALA A 376 2.75 2.46 -7.05
N ARG A 377 2.62 3.55 -6.28
CA ARG A 377 1.47 4.49 -6.27
C ARG A 377 1.76 5.78 -7.05
N GLU A 378 0.70 6.55 -7.23
CA GLU A 378 0.49 7.53 -8.29
C GLU A 378 1.17 8.91 -8.13
N PRO A 379 1.23 9.77 -9.18
CA PRO A 379 2.33 10.70 -9.36
C PRO A 379 1.90 12.15 -9.64
N LEU A 380 0.76 12.64 -9.14
CA LEU A 380 0.48 14.08 -9.23
C LEU A 380 1.38 14.94 -8.31
N ASN A 381 2.61 14.52 -8.07
CA ASN A 381 3.82 15.19 -8.54
C ASN A 381 5.00 14.26 -8.19
N ARG A 382 6.05 14.12 -9.01
CA ARG A 382 7.29 13.47 -8.50
C ARG A 382 7.81 14.19 -7.25
N ALA A 383 7.58 15.50 -7.19
CA ALA A 383 7.86 16.35 -6.03
C ALA A 383 6.95 16.12 -4.80
N LYS A 384 5.81 15.43 -4.93
CA LYS A 384 4.92 15.05 -3.82
C LYS A 384 5.19 13.64 -3.30
N ARG A 385 6.19 12.95 -3.88
CA ARG A 385 6.69 11.71 -3.32
C ARG A 385 7.52 12.13 -2.13
N GLU A 386 7.05 11.74 -0.97
CA GLU A 386 7.65 12.06 0.31
C GLU A 386 7.91 10.76 1.07
N LEU A 387 8.85 10.82 1.99
CA LEU A 387 9.05 9.76 2.95
C LEU A 387 7.88 9.78 3.93
N LYS A 388 7.04 8.74 3.89
CA LYS A 388 5.96 8.58 4.87
C LYS A 388 6.49 7.95 6.14
N VAL A 389 6.53 8.71 7.22
CA VAL A 389 6.80 8.15 8.54
C VAL A 389 5.54 7.43 9.02
N VAL A 390 5.67 6.20 9.49
CA VAL A 390 4.55 5.42 9.99
C VAL A 390 4.75 4.97 11.44
N ASP A 391 3.65 4.96 12.18
CA ASP A 391 3.58 4.42 13.53
C ASP A 391 3.49 2.86 13.51
N PRO A 392 3.50 2.18 14.66
CA PRO A 392 3.33 0.74 14.72
C PRO A 392 2.02 0.21 14.12
N ALA A 393 0.99 1.05 14.02
CA ALA A 393 -0.29 0.73 13.41
C ALA A 393 -0.34 1.03 11.89
N ASP A 394 0.78 1.37 11.27
CA ASP A 394 0.92 1.78 9.86
C ASP A 394 0.15 3.07 9.52
N ASN A 395 -0.17 3.89 10.52
CA ASN A 395 -0.73 5.22 10.31
C ASN A 395 0.39 6.17 9.88
N THR A 396 0.13 6.96 8.83
CA THR A 396 1.08 7.99 8.41
C THR A 396 1.08 9.14 9.41
N ILE A 397 2.26 9.45 9.94
CA ILE A 397 2.49 10.56 10.84
C ILE A 397 2.84 11.78 9.98
N VAL A 398 2.18 12.91 10.25
CA VAL A 398 2.54 14.19 9.62
C VAL A 398 3.75 14.71 10.36
N PRO A 399 4.89 14.97 9.68
CA PRO A 399 6.07 15.43 10.37
C PRO A 399 5.81 16.79 10.99
N GLU A 400 6.01 16.90 12.30
CA GLU A 400 5.97 18.19 12.97
C GLU A 400 7.14 19.04 12.45
N THR A 401 6.81 20.15 11.80
CA THR A 401 7.80 21.16 11.45
C THR A 401 8.23 21.87 12.71
N LEU A 402 9.54 22.13 12.85
CA LEU A 402 10.10 22.90 13.94
C LEU A 402 9.34 24.23 14.11
N ASP A 403 8.44 24.30 15.09
CA ASP A 403 7.93 25.58 15.56
C ASP A 403 8.97 26.14 16.52
N VAL A 404 9.65 27.20 16.10
CA VAL A 404 10.73 27.88 16.83
C VAL A 404 10.25 28.38 18.21
N ALA A 405 8.94 28.34 18.48
CA ALA A 405 8.32 28.69 19.76
C ALA A 405 8.38 27.59 20.86
N GLY A 406 8.74 26.34 20.56
CA GLY A 406 8.51 25.19 21.47
C GLY A 406 9.55 24.88 22.56
N GLY A 407 10.83 25.25 22.41
CA GLY A 407 11.86 24.92 23.41
C GLY A 407 13.27 25.41 23.06
N PRO A 408 14.21 25.48 24.03
CA PRO A 408 15.58 25.94 23.79
C PRO A 408 16.38 24.94 22.95
N GLU A 409 16.97 25.40 21.85
CA GLU A 409 17.96 24.65 21.05
C GLU A 409 19.16 24.30 21.93
N ILE A 410 19.49 23.01 22.01
CA ILE A 410 20.66 22.50 22.73
C ILE A 410 21.90 22.74 21.87
N ASP A 411 21.90 22.18 20.66
CA ASP A 411 22.90 22.42 19.63
C ASP A 411 22.42 21.99 18.23
N ARG A 412 23.29 22.28 17.25
CA ARG A 412 23.10 22.01 15.84
C ARG A 412 24.30 21.26 15.31
N ILE A 413 24.06 20.07 14.76
CA ILE A 413 25.10 19.14 14.32
C ILE A 413 25.02 18.98 12.81
N ASN A 414 26.11 19.32 12.13
CA ASN A 414 26.20 19.18 10.68
C ASN A 414 26.35 17.71 10.27
N LEU A 415 25.47 17.22 9.38
CA LEU A 415 25.43 15.82 8.96
C LEU A 415 26.16 15.54 7.63
N HIS A 416 26.87 16.51 7.05
CA HIS A 416 27.58 16.34 5.78
C HIS A 416 28.64 15.23 5.83
N ALA A 417 29.24 14.99 7.00
CA ALA A 417 30.20 13.89 7.20
C ALA A 417 29.57 12.51 6.95
N LEU A 418 28.24 12.38 7.08
CA LEU A 418 27.47 11.16 6.80
C LEU A 418 26.89 11.16 5.37
N GLY A 419 27.30 12.13 4.54
CA GLY A 419 26.72 12.38 3.22
C GLY A 419 25.34 13.04 3.26
N ILE A 420 24.75 13.30 4.42
CA ILE A 420 23.42 13.87 4.54
C ILE A 420 23.51 15.40 4.37
N ASN A 421 22.75 15.96 3.43
CA ASN A 421 22.69 17.40 3.18
C ASN A 421 21.62 18.06 4.08
N ALA A 422 21.86 18.04 5.39
CA ALA A 422 21.01 18.65 6.42
C ALA A 422 21.79 18.85 7.72
N GLU A 423 21.20 19.60 8.65
CA GLU A 423 21.67 19.68 10.03
C GLU A 423 20.68 19.02 10.98
N ALA A 424 21.16 18.32 12.00
CA ALA A 424 20.34 17.86 13.11
C ALA A 424 20.29 18.93 14.20
N VAL A 425 19.08 19.39 14.53
CA VAL A 425 18.84 20.37 15.59
C VAL A 425 18.27 19.63 16.79
N ARG A 426 19.01 19.64 17.90
CA ARG A 426 18.56 19.02 19.16
C ARG A 426 17.87 20.08 20.03
N VAL A 427 16.70 19.75 20.56
CA VAL A 427 15.87 20.67 21.35
C VAL A 427 15.53 19.99 22.67
N ALA A 428 15.59 20.73 23.78
CA ALA A 428 15.25 20.18 25.08
C ALA A 428 13.80 19.68 25.12
N GLY A 429 13.59 18.44 25.60
CA GLY A 429 12.26 17.84 25.73
C GLY A 429 11.62 17.34 24.43
N ALA A 430 12.31 17.40 23.29
CA ALA A 430 11.83 16.87 22.01
C ALA A 430 12.90 16.04 21.28
N ARG A 431 12.47 15.17 20.36
CA ARG A 431 13.39 14.48 19.45
C ARG A 431 14.06 15.49 18.50
N PRO A 432 15.25 15.18 17.96
CA PRO A 432 15.93 16.07 17.03
C PRO A 432 15.14 16.32 15.73
N PHE A 433 15.34 17.49 15.14
CA PHE A 433 14.76 17.89 13.86
C PHE A 433 15.82 17.94 12.75
N LEU A 434 15.42 17.70 11.50
CA LEU A 434 16.27 17.88 10.32
C LEU A 434 16.03 19.26 9.68
N ALA A 435 16.98 20.18 9.87
CA ALA A 435 16.95 21.56 9.42
C ALA A 435 17.71 21.81 8.11
#